data_AF-A0A3M2F785-F1
#
_entry.id   AF-A0A3M2F785-F1
#
_cell.length_a   1.000
_cell.length_b   1.000
_cell.length_c   1.000
_cell.angle_alpha   90.00
_cell.angle_beta   90.00
_cell.angle_gamma   90.00
#
_symmetry.space_group_name_H-M   'P 1'
#
loop_
_entity.id
_entity.type
_entity.pdbx_description
1 polymer ?
#
loop_
_entity_poly.entity_id
_entity_poly.type
_entity_poly.pdbx_seq_one_letter_code
_entity_poly.pdbx_strand_id
1 'polypeptide(L)'
;REFYGTAYQRARDAGFDEVLFLNEHGHLTEGSRSNVFLQHGGRLLTPPVGCGLLAGVYRRHVLDTHPDAAEQVLTLDDLARAERLFLCNAVWGLREARLVTTERLPLSPLPTPTP
;
A
#
# COMPACT_ATOMS: atom_id res chain seq x y z
N ARG A 1 -11.14 -0.49 12.04
CA ARG A 1 -9.93 -0.82 12.84
C ARG A 1 -9.23 0.48 13.19
N GLU A 2 -9.14 0.80 14.48
CA GLU A 2 -8.56 2.06 14.99
C GLU A 2 -7.16 2.35 14.44
N PHE A 3 -6.33 1.31 14.32
CA PHE A 3 -4.97 1.37 13.76
C PHE A 3 -4.85 2.16 12.45
N TYR A 4 -5.69 1.85 11.45
CA TYR A 4 -5.65 2.52 10.14
C TYR A 4 -6.00 4.01 10.25
N GLY A 5 -6.99 4.35 11.07
CA GLY A 5 -7.39 5.73 11.31
C GLY A 5 -6.31 6.55 12.01
N THR A 6 -5.66 5.98 13.02
CA THR A 6 -4.55 6.63 13.73
C THR A 6 -3.35 6.87 12.80
N ALA A 7 -2.99 5.87 11.99
CA ALA A 7 -1.88 5.99 11.05
C ALA A 7 -2.15 7.05 9.97
N TYR A 8 -3.38 7.07 9.43
CA TYR A 8 -3.83 8.13 8.51
C TYR A 8 -3.70 9.52 9.13
N GLN A 9 -4.23 9.70 10.34
CA GLN A 9 -4.21 11.01 10.99
C GLN A 9 -2.78 11.49 11.25
N ARG A 10 -1.87 10.62 11.67
CA ARG A 10 -0.46 10.98 11.87
C ARG A 10 0.26 11.32 10.57
N ALA A 11 -0.02 10.59 9.48
CA ALA A 11 0.51 10.94 8.16
C ALA A 11 0.04 12.34 7.73
N ARG A 12 -1.25 12.62 7.93
CA ARG A 12 -1.86 13.94 7.68
C ARG A 12 -1.22 15.06 8.51
N ASP A 13 -1.02 14.82 9.80
CA ASP A 13 -0.40 15.79 10.72
C ASP A 13 1.06 16.07 10.34
N ALA A 14 1.75 15.09 9.76
CA ALA A 14 3.10 15.22 9.21
C ALA A 14 3.14 15.78 7.77
N GLY A 15 2.00 16.16 7.19
CA GLY A 15 1.91 16.78 5.86
C GLY A 15 1.87 15.79 4.68
N PHE A 16 1.66 14.49 4.94
CA PHE A 16 1.51 13.47 3.91
C PHE A 16 0.04 13.15 3.64
N ASP A 17 -0.26 12.72 2.41
CA ASP A 17 -1.62 12.33 2.01
C ASP A 17 -1.97 10.90 2.44
N GLU A 18 -0.98 10.03 2.57
CA GLU A 18 -1.15 8.61 2.88
C GLU A 18 0.14 8.04 3.52
N VAL A 19 0.01 6.89 4.17
CA VAL A 19 1.08 6.05 4.72
C VAL A 19 1.02 4.67 4.07
N LEU A 20 2.17 4.04 3.87
CA LEU A 20 2.28 2.64 3.45
C LEU A 20 2.69 1.75 4.63
N PHE A 21 2.12 0.56 4.70
CA PHE A 21 2.43 -0.43 5.71
C PHE A 21 3.31 -1.55 5.17
N LEU A 22 4.08 -2.13 6.09
CA LEU A 22 4.83 -3.36 5.89
C LEU A 22 4.33 -4.39 6.91
N ASN A 23 4.33 -5.67 6.54
CA ASN A 23 4.13 -6.75 7.50
C ASN A 23 5.43 -7.08 8.25
N GLU A 24 5.36 -8.05 9.17
CA GLU A 24 6.50 -8.50 9.98
C GLU A 24 7.65 -9.11 9.18
N HIS A 25 7.39 -9.52 7.93
CA HIS A 25 8.39 -10.04 7.01
C HIS A 25 9.06 -8.93 6.17
N GLY A 26 8.68 -7.66 6.37
CA GLY A 26 9.18 -6.53 5.60
C GLY A 26 8.56 -6.40 4.20
N HIS A 27 7.49 -7.14 3.92
CA HIS A 27 6.76 -7.02 2.65
C HIS A 27 5.75 -5.90 2.72
N LEU A 28 5.62 -5.17 1.61
CA LEU A 28 4.61 -4.16 1.38
C LEU A 28 3.21 -4.78 1.46
N THR A 29 2.28 -4.08 2.11
CA THR A 29 0.89 -4.53 2.20
C THR A 29 -0.04 -3.56 1.47
N GLU A 30 -0.42 -2.47 2.13
CA GLU A 30 -1.36 -1.48 1.67
C GLU A 30 -1.14 -0.15 2.40
N GLY A 31 -1.94 0.87 2.09
CA GLY A 31 -1.98 2.12 2.85
C GLY A 31 -3.13 2.20 3.84
N SER A 32 -3.30 3.34 4.51
CA SER A 32 -4.35 3.49 5.53
C SER A 32 -5.77 3.33 4.97
N ARG A 33 -5.98 3.77 3.72
CA ARG A 33 -7.29 3.75 3.04
C ARG A 33 -7.19 3.36 1.57
N SER A 34 -6.12 2.66 1.20
CA SER A 34 -5.77 2.35 -0.19
C SER A 34 -5.01 1.05 -0.30
N ASN A 35 -5.12 0.35 -1.43
CA ASN A 35 -4.15 -0.65 -1.84
C ASN A 35 -3.06 0.00 -2.71
N VAL A 36 -1.95 -0.72 -2.90
CA VAL A 36 -0.76 -0.21 -3.61
C VAL A 36 -0.45 -1.05 -4.85
N PHE A 37 -0.01 -0.37 -5.90
CA PHE A 37 0.57 -0.97 -7.09
C PHE A 37 1.90 -0.28 -7.42
N LEU A 38 2.87 -1.05 -7.89
CA LEU A 38 4.13 -0.59 -8.43
C LEU A 38 4.19 -0.89 -9.92
N GLN A 39 4.61 0.08 -10.72
CA GLN A 39 4.92 -0.17 -12.12
C GLN A 39 6.42 -0.45 -12.27
N HIS A 40 6.74 -1.56 -12.92
CA HIS A 40 8.12 -1.92 -13.22
C HIS A 40 8.17 -2.80 -14.47
N GLY A 41 8.96 -2.40 -15.48
CA GLY A 41 9.12 -3.16 -16.72
C GLY A 41 7.81 -3.33 -17.47
N GLY A 42 6.95 -2.30 -17.50
CA GLY A 42 5.63 -2.34 -18.14
C GLY A 42 4.55 -3.12 -17.39
N ARG A 43 4.89 -3.81 -16.29
CA ARG A 43 3.94 -4.58 -15.47
C ARG A 43 3.44 -3.75 -14.30
N LEU A 44 2.21 -4.03 -13.86
CA LEU A 44 1.59 -3.39 -12.70
C LEU A 44 1.45 -4.41 -11.56
N LEU A 45 2.32 -4.29 -10.56
CA LEU A 45 2.48 -5.29 -9.51
C LEU A 45 1.82 -4.84 -8.21
N THR A 46 1.07 -5.70 -7.53
CA THR A 46 0.49 -5.43 -6.20
C THR A 46 0.79 -6.57 -5.23
N PRO A 47 0.95 -6.32 -3.92
CA PRO A 47 1.14 -7.39 -2.94
C PRO A 47 -0.05 -8.35 -2.92
N PRO A 48 0.14 -9.69 -2.87
CA PRO A 48 -0.96 -10.65 -2.75
C PRO A 48 -1.65 -10.53 -1.39
N VAL A 49 -2.94 -10.87 -1.30
CA VAL A 49 -3.71 -10.79 -0.03
C VAL A 49 -3.07 -11.57 1.13
N GLY A 50 -2.29 -12.61 0.82
CA GLY A 50 -1.50 -13.35 1.82
C GLY A 50 -0.44 -12.52 2.56
N CYS A 51 -0.10 -11.32 2.06
CA CYS A 51 0.77 -10.36 2.77
C CYS A 51 0.05 -9.63 3.90
N GLY A 52 -1.27 -9.79 4.07
CA GLY A 52 -2.04 -9.22 5.19
C GLY A 52 -2.81 -7.93 4.87
N LEU A 53 -2.87 -7.52 3.60
CA LEU A 53 -3.72 -6.41 3.14
C LEU A 53 -5.19 -6.81 2.96
N LEU A 54 -6.07 -5.81 2.96
CA LEU A 54 -7.46 -5.98 2.56
C LEU A 54 -7.58 -6.28 1.06
N ALA A 55 -8.49 -7.20 0.73
CA ALA A 55 -8.85 -7.55 -0.65
C ALA A 55 -9.73 -6.46 -1.30
N GLY A 56 -9.16 -5.28 -1.56
CA GLY A 56 -9.91 -4.13 -2.05
C GLY A 56 -10.57 -4.37 -3.41
N VAL A 57 -11.81 -3.90 -3.54
CA VAL A 57 -12.63 -4.10 -4.75
C VAL A 57 -11.97 -3.51 -6.00
N TYR A 58 -11.41 -2.30 -5.89
CA TYR A 58 -10.74 -1.67 -7.03
C TYR A 58 -9.42 -2.37 -7.40
N ARG A 59 -8.67 -2.85 -6.41
CA ARG A 59 -7.48 -3.69 -6.64
C ARG A 59 -7.84 -4.95 -7.43
N ARG A 60 -8.91 -5.64 -7.03
CA ARG A 60 -9.44 -6.80 -7.76
C ARG A 60 -9.83 -6.43 -9.19
N HIS A 61 -10.55 -5.33 -9.36
CA HIS A 61 -10.92 -4.83 -10.69
C HIS A 61 -9.70 -4.59 -11.59
N VAL A 62 -8.63 -3.97 -11.08
CA VAL A 62 -7.38 -3.79 -11.84
C VAL A 62 -6.77 -5.13 -12.23
N LEU A 63 -6.65 -6.07 -11.30
CA LEU A 63 -6.12 -7.42 -11.57
C LEU A 63 -6.94 -8.18 -12.61
N ASP A 64 -8.26 -7.99 -12.63
CA ASP A 64 -9.16 -8.71 -13.55
C ASP A 64 -9.23 -8.07 -14.95
N THR A 65 -8.92 -6.78 -15.07
CA THR A 65 -9.12 -6.01 -16.32
C THR A 65 -7.83 -5.57 -17.01
N HIS A 66 -6.71 -5.48 -16.28
CA HIS A 66 -5.42 -5.07 -16.84
C HIS A 66 -4.56 -6.31 -17.08
N PRO A 67 -4.23 -6.65 -18.34
CA PRO A 67 -3.52 -7.89 -18.68
C PRO A 67 -2.11 -7.96 -18.08
N ASP A 68 -1.47 -6.81 -17.89
CA ASP A 68 -0.12 -6.71 -17.32
C ASP A 68 -0.12 -6.55 -15.79
N ALA A 69 -1.30 -6.61 -15.14
CA ALA A 69 -1.41 -6.55 -13.69
C ALA A 69 -1.22 -7.93 -13.07
N ALA A 70 -0.41 -8.02 -12.03
CA ALA A 70 -0.15 -9.28 -11.35
C ALA A 70 0.09 -9.09 -9.85
N GLU A 71 -0.19 -10.15 -9.10
CA GLU A 71 0.21 -10.22 -7.70
C GLU A 71 1.68 -10.64 -7.59
N GLN A 72 2.44 -9.94 -6.75
CA GLN A 72 3.83 -10.27 -6.45
C GLN A 72 4.16 -9.81 -5.02
N VAL A 73 4.98 -10.56 -4.28
CA VAL A 73 5.49 -10.08 -3.00
C VAL A 73 6.44 -8.92 -3.27
N LEU A 74 6.14 -7.74 -2.71
CA LEU A 74 6.89 -6.51 -2.92
C LEU A 74 7.55 -6.05 -1.63
N THR A 75 8.73 -5.45 -1.72
CA THR A 75 9.54 -4.94 -0.60
C THR A 75 9.72 -3.43 -0.68
N LEU A 76 10.36 -2.84 0.34
CA LEU A 76 10.80 -1.45 0.26
C LEU A 76 11.81 -1.20 -0.86
N ASP A 77 12.68 -2.16 -1.17
CA ASP A 77 13.63 -2.05 -2.28
C ASP A 77 12.90 -2.02 -3.63
N ASP A 78 11.85 -2.84 -3.80
CA ASP A 78 11.00 -2.81 -4.99
C ASP A 78 10.29 -1.46 -5.12
N LEU A 79 9.75 -0.93 -4.01
CA LEU A 79 9.14 0.39 -3.96
C LEU A 79 10.12 1.50 -4.37
N ALA A 80 11.37 1.43 -3.90
CA ALA A 80 12.41 2.41 -4.23
C ALA A 80 12.88 2.32 -5.70
N ARG A 81 12.78 1.14 -6.31
CA ARG A 81 13.17 0.86 -7.70
C ARG A 81 12.03 0.93 -8.71
N ALA A 82 10.79 1.08 -8.24
CA ALA A 82 9.62 1.18 -9.09
C ALA A 82 9.71 2.41 -10.00
N GLU A 83 9.28 2.26 -11.25
CA GLU A 83 9.19 3.38 -12.19
C GLU A 83 8.09 4.35 -11.77
N ARG A 84 6.98 3.79 -11.27
CA ARG A 84 5.84 4.55 -10.73
C ARG A 84 5.22 3.83 -9.55
N LEU A 85 4.69 4.62 -8.63
CA LEU A 85 3.89 4.17 -7.50
C LEU A 85 2.44 4.60 -7.74
N PHE A 86 1.51 3.68 -7.53
CA PHE A 86 0.09 3.97 -7.56
C PHE A 86 -0.56 3.52 -6.27
N LEU A 87 -1.53 4.32 -5.84
CA LEU A 87 -2.47 3.94 -4.78
C LEU A 87 -3.84 3.76 -5.42
N CYS A 88 -4.69 2.93 -4.83
CA CYS A 88 -6.06 2.81 -5.29
C CYS A 88 -7.07 2.50 -4.19
N ASN A 89 -8.30 2.95 -4.40
CA ASN A 89 -9.47 2.40 -3.74
C ASN A 89 -10.75 2.57 -4.59
N ALA A 90 -11.88 2.09 -4.08
CA ALA A 90 -13.15 2.13 -4.81
C ALA A 90 -13.75 3.54 -4.98
N VAL A 91 -13.31 4.52 -4.20
CA VAL A 91 -13.88 5.88 -4.22
C VAL A 91 -13.21 6.74 -5.29
N TRP A 92 -11.89 6.67 -5.40
CA TRP A 92 -11.11 7.54 -6.27
C TRP A 92 -10.28 6.80 -7.34
N GLY A 93 -10.46 5.49 -7.45
CA GLY A 93 -9.83 4.67 -8.49
C GLY A 93 -8.33 4.53 -8.30
N LEU A 94 -7.58 4.38 -9.41
CA LEU A 94 -6.11 4.35 -9.42
C LEU A 94 -5.58 5.79 -9.50
N ARG A 95 -4.62 6.14 -8.64
CA ARG A 95 -3.92 7.42 -8.68
C ARG A 95 -2.43 7.23 -8.54
N GLU A 96 -1.67 7.94 -9.35
CA GLU A 96 -0.21 7.99 -9.20
C GLU A 96 0.13 8.74 -7.90
N ALA A 97 1.10 8.19 -7.17
CA ALA A 97 1.61 8.76 -5.94
C ALA A 97 3.14 8.85 -6.00
N ARG A 98 3.70 9.70 -5.16
CA ARG A 98 5.15 9.89 -5.04
C ARG A 98 5.59 9.46 -3.66
N LEU A 99 6.61 8.60 -3.59
CA LEU A 99 7.26 8.30 -2.32
C LEU A 99 8.05 9.54 -1.86
N VAL A 100 7.66 10.11 -0.71
CA VAL A 100 8.33 11.30 -0.16
C VAL A 100 9.41 10.91 0.85
N THR A 101 9.16 9.91 1.69
CA THR A 101 10.11 9.40 2.68
C THR A 101 9.82 7.93 3.00
N THR A 102 10.86 7.22 3.44
CA THR A 102 10.78 5.85 3.99
C THR A 102 10.92 5.84 5.51
N GLU A 103 11.01 7.01 6.15
CA GLU A 103 11.05 7.11 7.60
C GLU A 103 9.79 6.52 8.21
N ARG A 104 9.98 5.64 9.20
CA ARG A 104 8.87 5.00 9.89
C ARG A 104 8.19 6.03 10.76
N LEU A 105 6.90 6.25 10.53
CA LEU A 105 6.07 6.98 11.48
C LEU A 105 6.15 6.26 12.83
N PRO A 106 6.51 6.95 13.92
CA PRO A 106 6.61 6.33 15.24
C PRO A 106 5.19 5.99 15.72
N LEU A 107 4.66 4.83 15.32
CA LEU A 107 3.35 4.32 15.73
C LEU A 107 3.49 3.58 17.06
N SER A 108 3.64 4.33 18.15
CA SER A 108 3.66 3.76 19.50
C SER A 108 2.30 3.88 20.20
N PRO A 109 1.80 2.78 20.83
CA PRO A 109 1.98 1.37 20.44
C PRO A 109 0.89 0.91 19.45
N LEU A 110 1.24 -0.03 18.58
CA LEU A 110 0.28 -0.78 17.77
C LEU A 110 -0.67 -1.55 18.70
N PRO A 111 -1.99 -1.53 18.50
CA PRO A 111 -2.86 -2.47 19.18
C PRO A 111 -2.43 -3.88 18.77
N THR A 112 -2.20 -4.75 19.75
CA THR A 112 -1.89 -6.17 19.52
C THR A 112 -2.96 -6.76 18.60
N PRO A 113 -2.60 -7.48 17.52
CA PRO A 113 -3.59 -8.20 16.74
C PRO A 113 -4.31 -9.17 17.69
N THR A 114 -5.62 -9.00 17.82
CA THR A 114 -6.46 -9.96 18.55
C THR A 114 -6.31 -11.33 17.87
N PRO A 115 -6.05 -12.42 18.63
CA PRO A 115 -5.97 -13.76 18.07
C PRO A 115 -7.28 -14.19 17.38
#